data_AF-A0A3B8JHX2-F1
#
_entry.id   AF-A0A3B8JHX2-F1
#
_cell.length_a   1.000
_cell.length_b   1.000
_cell.length_c   1.000
_cell.angle_alpha   90.00
_cell.angle_beta   90.00
_cell.angle_gamma   90.00
#
_symmetry.space_group_name_H-M   'P 1'
#
loop_
_entity.id
_entity.type
_entity.pdbx_description
1 polymer ?
#
loop_
_entity_poly.entity_id
_entity_poly.type
_entity_poly.pdbx_seq_one_letter_code
_entity_poly.pdbx_strand_id
1 'polypeptide(L)' 'PRDAFAAGMATGGSRLHRMIPYDENFQILTLPTTSEGKAKVQSGRGVKINSIYYWSNSFRDPQIENTSVQVRYDPFDIGI' A
#
# COMPACT_ATOMS: atom_id res chain seq x y z
N PRO A 1 -17.19 19.47 -4.06
CA PRO A 1 -16.90 18.37 -3.10
C PRO A 1 -16.52 18.86 -1.69
N ARG A 2 -15.56 19.78 -1.58
CA ARG A 2 -15.11 20.35 -0.29
C ARG A 2 -16.20 21.10 0.45
N ASP A 3 -16.91 22.01 -0.22
CA ASP A 3 -17.91 22.87 0.43
C ASP A 3 -19.15 22.08 0.90
N ALA A 4 -19.58 21.10 0.09
CA ALA A 4 -20.65 20.18 0.48
C ALA A 4 -20.28 19.33 1.71
N PHE A 5 -19.02 18.89 1.82
CA PHE A 5 -18.52 18.20 3.00
C PHE A 5 -18.50 19.11 4.23
N ALA A 6 -18.04 20.35 4.09
CA ALA A 6 -18.04 21.34 5.18
C ALA A 6 -19.47 21.65 5.68
N ALA A 7 -20.42 21.84 4.76
CA ALA A 7 -21.84 22.06 5.09
C ALA A 7 -22.48 20.84 5.79
N GLY A 8 -22.15 19.63 5.33
CA GLY A 8 -22.59 18.39 5.98
C GLY A 8 -21.98 18.19 7.37
N MET A 9 -20.72 18.56 7.57
CA MET A 9 -20.05 18.51 8.88
C MET A 9 -20.64 19.54 9.86
N ALA A 10 -20.95 20.76 9.38
CA ALA A 10 -21.56 21.81 10.20
C ALA A 10 -22.96 21.41 10.73
N THR A 11 -23.73 20.65 9.94
CA THR A 11 -25.06 20.18 10.31
C THR A 11 -25.05 18.86 11.08
N GLY A 12 -24.16 17.92 10.71
CA GLY A 12 -24.14 16.55 11.23
C GLY A 12 -23.15 16.29 12.38
N GLY A 13 -22.21 17.21 12.64
CA GLY A 13 -21.15 17.06 13.64
C GLY A 13 -20.11 15.97 13.30
N SER A 14 -19.06 15.86 14.11
CA SER A 14 -18.00 14.87 13.92
C SER A 14 -18.35 13.50 14.49
N ARG A 15 -18.32 12.45 13.65
CA ARG A 15 -18.51 11.05 14.08
C ARG A 15 -17.16 10.34 14.15
N LEU A 16 -16.42 10.56 15.24
CA LEU A 16 -15.07 10.02 15.43
C LEU A 16 -15.01 8.49 15.27
N HIS A 17 -16.04 7.77 15.72
CA HIS A 17 -16.15 6.31 15.56
C HIS A 17 -16.30 5.83 14.11
N ARG A 18 -16.62 6.74 13.16
CA ARG A 18 -16.66 6.47 11.71
C ARG A 18 -15.47 7.08 10.98
N MET A 19 -14.56 7.74 11.70
CA MET A 19 -13.35 8.29 11.10
C MET A 19 -12.47 7.13 10.67
N ILE A 20 -12.10 7.12 9.39
CA ILE A 20 -11.01 6.29 8.91
C ILE A 20 -9.76 7.16 9.01
N PRO A 21 -8.82 6.85 9.92
CA PRO A 21 -7.61 7.63 10.06
C PRO A 21 -6.77 7.52 8.78
N TYR A 22 -6.13 8.63 8.40
CA TYR A 22 -5.16 8.64 7.32
C TYR A 22 -3.79 8.23 7.86
N ASP A 23 -3.67 6.96 8.25
CA ASP A 23 -2.46 6.36 8.78
C ASP A 23 -1.72 5.52 7.72
N GLU A 24 -0.57 4.97 8.08
CA GLU A 24 0.24 4.12 7.20
C GLU A 24 -0.55 2.88 6.73
N ASN A 25 -1.39 2.30 7.58
CA ASN A 25 -2.23 1.16 7.21
C ASN A 25 -3.22 1.55 6.12
N PHE A 26 -3.89 2.69 6.25
CA PHE A 26 -4.82 3.19 5.25
C PHE A 26 -4.11 3.44 3.91
N GLN A 27 -2.91 4.05 3.96
CA GLN A 27 -2.10 4.26 2.76
C GLN A 27 -1.78 2.92 2.10
N ILE A 28 -1.20 1.97 2.83
CA ILE A 28 -0.87 0.63 2.31
C ILE A 28 -2.12 -0.05 1.76
N LEU A 29 -3.23 -0.07 2.48
CA LEU A 29 -4.47 -0.76 2.06
C LEU A 29 -5.14 -0.13 0.84
N THR A 30 -4.84 1.12 0.52
CA THR A 30 -5.37 1.81 -0.66
C THR A 30 -4.43 1.74 -1.87
N LEU A 31 -3.19 1.26 -1.70
CA LEU A 31 -2.27 1.03 -2.81
C LEU A 31 -2.70 -0.15 -3.70
N PRO A 32 -2.44 -0.07 -5.02
CA PRO A 32 -2.71 -1.15 -5.95
C PRO A 32 -1.83 -2.38 -5.68
N THR A 33 -2.31 -3.51 -6.21
CA THR A 33 -1.62 -4.80 -6.17
C THR A 33 -1.51 -5.41 -7.57
N THR A 34 -0.84 -6.55 -7.69
CA THR A 34 -0.77 -7.33 -8.94
C THR A 34 -2.09 -8.06 -9.20
N SER A 35 -2.29 -8.59 -10.42
CA SER A 35 -3.49 -9.37 -10.76
C SER A 35 -3.73 -10.57 -9.83
N GLU A 36 -2.66 -11.18 -9.32
CA GLU A 36 -2.71 -12.31 -8.37
C GLU A 36 -2.69 -11.86 -6.90
N GLY A 37 -2.49 -10.57 -6.62
CA GLY A 37 -2.33 -10.04 -5.27
C GLY A 37 -1.00 -10.38 -4.58
N LYS A 38 -0.15 -11.16 -5.25
CA LYS A 38 1.11 -11.69 -4.72
C LYS A 38 2.25 -11.51 -5.72
N ALA A 39 3.48 -11.54 -5.21
CA ALA A 39 4.69 -11.64 -6.02
C ALA A 39 5.73 -12.51 -5.32
N LYS A 40 6.55 -13.21 -6.12
CA LYS A 40 7.65 -14.03 -5.61
C LYS A 40 8.86 -13.16 -5.28
N VAL A 41 9.43 -13.34 -4.10
CA VAL A 41 10.68 -12.70 -3.69
C VAL A 41 11.86 -13.38 -4.39
N GLN A 42 12.54 -12.65 -5.26
CA GLN A 42 13.78 -13.05 -5.92
C GLN A 42 14.97 -12.74 -5.01
N SER A 43 15.79 -13.75 -4.72
CA SER A 43 16.99 -13.59 -3.90
C SER A 43 17.90 -12.49 -4.46
N GLY A 44 18.30 -11.55 -3.60
CA GLY A 44 19.14 -10.40 -3.94
C GLY A 44 18.51 -9.33 -4.84
N ARG A 45 17.25 -9.46 -5.27
CA ARG A 45 16.55 -8.48 -6.13
C ARG A 45 15.21 -8.00 -5.61
N GLY A 46 14.58 -8.71 -4.68
CA GLY A 46 13.28 -8.36 -4.11
C GLY A 46 12.13 -8.83 -5.00
N VAL A 47 11.09 -8.02 -5.15
CA VAL A 47 9.89 -8.39 -5.94
C VAL A 47 9.86 -7.64 -7.27
N LYS A 48 9.41 -8.33 -8.32
CA LYS A 48 9.25 -7.73 -9.66
C LYS A 48 7.78 -7.43 -9.92
N ILE A 49 7.44 -6.17 -10.15
CA ILE A 49 6.08 -5.70 -10.45
C ILE A 49 6.15 -4.79 -11.68
N ASN A 50 5.35 -5.07 -12.71
CA ASN A 50 5.34 -4.29 -13.96
C ASN A 50 6.74 -4.04 -14.56
N SER A 51 7.61 -5.05 -14.51
CA SER A 51 9.02 -4.98 -14.94
C SER A 51 9.97 -4.14 -14.08
N ILE A 52 9.50 -3.55 -13.00
CA ILE A 52 10.29 -2.79 -12.02
C ILE A 52 10.60 -3.67 -10.82
N TYR A 53 11.81 -3.51 -10.28
CA TYR A 53 12.26 -4.22 -9.08
C TYR A 53 12.07 -3.34 -7.85
N TYR A 54 11.36 -3.88 -6.86
CA TYR A 54 11.18 -3.25 -5.56
C TYR A 54 11.96 -4.02 -4.50
N TRP A 55 12.69 -3.27 -3.67
CA TRP A 55 13.53 -3.83 -2.62
C TRP A 55 13.09 -3.36 -1.24
N SER A 56 13.18 -4.27 -0.26
CA SER A 56 13.05 -3.98 1.16
C SER A 56 14.08 -4.81 1.93
N ASN A 57 14.59 -4.27 3.04
CA ASN A 57 15.54 -4.99 3.89
C ASN A 57 14.99 -6.31 4.44
N SER A 58 13.67 -6.43 4.58
CA SER A 58 12.99 -7.67 5.00
C SER A 58 13.19 -8.83 4.01
N PHE A 59 13.50 -8.55 2.73
CA PHE A 59 13.77 -9.60 1.74
C PHE A 59 15.13 -10.28 1.93
N ARG A 60 15.97 -9.80 2.85
CA ARG A 60 17.21 -10.49 3.26
C ARG A 60 16.95 -11.67 4.18
N ASP A 61 15.74 -11.81 4.71
CA ASP A 61 15.39 -12.95 5.56
C ASP A 61 15.32 -14.23 4.69
N PRO A 62 16.15 -15.25 4.96
CA PRO A 62 16.12 -16.52 4.23
C PRO A 62 14.77 -17.24 4.26
N GLN A 63 13.92 -16.96 5.25
CA GLN A 63 12.57 -17.53 5.33
C GLN A 63 11.60 -16.88 4.35
N ILE A 64 11.88 -15.64 3.93
CA ILE A 64 11.05 -14.87 3.00
C ILE A 64 11.56 -15.02 1.56
N GLU A 65 12.86 -15.23 1.37
CA GLU A 65 13.44 -15.50 0.06
C GLU A 65 12.74 -16.68 -0.63
N ASN A 66 12.49 -16.54 -1.95
CA ASN A 66 11.80 -17.54 -2.77
C ASN A 66 10.34 -17.85 -2.39
N THR A 67 9.76 -17.13 -1.43
CA THR A 67 8.33 -17.25 -1.10
C THR A 67 7.48 -16.26 -1.90
N SER A 68 6.17 -16.55 -2.00
CA SER A 68 5.19 -15.63 -2.58
C SER A 68 4.53 -14.82 -1.47
N VAL A 69 4.80 -13.51 -1.46
CA VAL A 69 4.27 -12.57 -0.46
C VAL A 69 3.14 -11.73 -1.06
N GLN A 70 2.21 -11.27 -0.22
CA GLN A 70 1.23 -10.27 -0.65
C GLN A 70 1.97 -8.96 -0.92
N VAL A 71 1.68 -8.34 -2.07
CA VAL A 71 2.36 -7.12 -2.48
C VAL A 71 1.38 -5.99 -2.66
N ARG A 72 1.79 -4.81 -2.23
CA ARG A 72 1.18 -3.54 -2.61
C ARG A 72 2.31 -2.61 -2.96
N TYR A 73 2.12 -1.82 -4.00
CA TYR A 73 3.16 -0.95 -4.54
C TYR A 73 2.57 0.42 -4.83
N ASP A 74 3.37 1.46 -4.67
CA ASP A 74 3.03 2.79 -5.13
C ASP A 74 3.48 2.95 -6.59
N PRO A 75 2.56 3.14 -7.55
CA PRO A 75 2.90 3.36 -8.95
C PRO A 75 3.68 4.66 -9.20
N PHE A 76 3.63 5.62 -8.27
CA PHE A 76 4.32 6.90 -8.36
C PHE A 76 5.68 6.87 -7.66
N ASP A 77 5.95 5.86 -6.82
CA ASP A 77 7.24 5.62 -6.18
C ASP A 77 8.04 4.55 -6.95
N ILE A 78 8.30 4.82 -8.23
CA ILE A 78 9.02 3.92 -9.15
C ILE A 78 10.54 4.16 -9.18
N GLY A 79 11.10 4.78 -8.13
CA GLY A 79 12.52 5.03 -7.96
C GLY A 79 12.96 6.43 -8.41
N ILE A 80 13.62 7.15 -7.50
CA ILE A 80 14.57 8.24 -7.80
C ILE A 80 15.93 7.61 -8.04
#